data_AF-A0A1Y2DGA8-F1
#
_entry.id   AF-A0A1Y2DGA8-F1
#
_cell.length_a   1.000
_cell.length_b   1.000
_cell.length_c   1.000
_cell.angle_alpha   90.00
_cell.angle_beta   90.00
_cell.angle_gamma   90.00
#
_symmetry.space_group_name_H-M   'P 1'
#
loop_
_entity.id
_entity.type
_entity.pdbx_description
1 polymer ?
#
loop_
_entity_poly.entity_id
_entity_poly.type
_entity_poly.pdbx_seq_one_letter_code
_entity_poly.pdbx_strand_id
1 'polypeptide(L)'
;MLCEGPGTEKTLTAKSIAEEQERPLYIVAGGEIGTEPTGIEKQKNQTADSNSTLMLCWSLVRLDEADTTSVLKYHDGFVILSTDRVGIFGEVFKSLIQLALGYSNLDENQRKKIWSNYIRNQRRQIRNMPTMARHLAMIRSQMLTYQHILHAVELVTEFKQYLE
;
A
#
# COMPACT_ATOMS: atom_id res chain seq x y z
N MET A 1 -5.25 10.90 -7.85
CA MET A 1 -3.80 10.96 -8.13
C MET A 1 -3.07 11.52 -6.91
N LEU A 2 -1.99 10.88 -6.50
CA LEU A 2 -1.11 11.27 -5.39
C LEU A 2 0.22 11.73 -6.00
N CYS A 3 0.62 12.96 -5.70
CA CYS A 3 1.71 13.67 -6.38
C CYS A 3 2.71 14.27 -5.38
N GLU A 4 3.91 14.62 -5.87
CA GLU A 4 4.96 15.41 -5.18
C GLU A 4 5.81 14.67 -4.12
N GLY A 5 7.13 14.95 -4.12
CA GLY A 5 8.11 14.59 -3.08
C GLY A 5 8.39 13.08 -2.89
N PRO A 6 9.59 12.54 -3.16
CA PRO A 6 9.91 11.18 -2.71
C PRO A 6 9.87 11.10 -1.18
N GLY A 7 9.40 9.97 -0.63
CA GLY A 7 9.36 9.76 0.83
C GLY A 7 8.19 10.43 1.57
N THR A 8 7.15 10.90 0.86
CA THR A 8 5.90 11.41 1.47
C THR A 8 4.84 10.34 1.72
N GLU A 9 5.24 9.05 1.71
CA GLU A 9 4.38 7.89 2.02
C GLU A 9 3.07 7.80 1.19
N LYS A 10 3.05 8.31 -0.05
CA LYS A 10 1.89 8.20 -0.97
C LYS A 10 1.29 6.78 -1.04
N THR A 11 2.15 5.76 -1.07
CA THR A 11 1.74 4.35 -1.07
C THR A 11 0.99 3.97 0.22
N LEU A 12 1.40 4.51 1.37
CA LEU A 12 0.71 4.27 2.64
C LEU A 12 -0.68 4.88 2.65
N THR A 13 -0.86 6.07 2.06
CA THR A 13 -2.20 6.66 1.91
C THR A 13 -3.11 5.75 1.08
N ALA A 14 -2.62 5.22 -0.04
CA ALA A 14 -3.40 4.29 -0.85
C ALA A 14 -3.78 3.01 -0.08
N LYS A 15 -2.84 2.44 0.68
CA LYS A 15 -3.09 1.29 1.57
C LYS A 15 -4.15 1.62 2.64
N SER A 16 -4.05 2.81 3.25
CA SER A 16 -4.99 3.26 4.29
C SER A 16 -6.40 3.45 3.73
N ILE A 17 -6.53 3.99 2.52
CA ILE A 17 -7.84 4.11 1.83
C ILE A 17 -8.42 2.72 1.57
N ALA A 18 -7.61 1.76 1.15
CA ALA A 18 -8.07 0.41 0.91
C ALA A 18 -8.56 -0.30 2.19
N GLU A 19 -7.82 -0.13 3.29
CA GLU A 19 -8.19 -0.65 4.60
C GLU A 19 -9.50 -0.02 5.12
N GLU A 20 -9.62 1.31 5.02
CA GLU A 20 -10.84 2.04 5.43
C GLU A 20 -12.07 1.65 4.61
N GLN A 21 -11.88 1.34 3.32
CA GLN A 21 -12.97 0.93 2.44
C GLN A 21 -13.25 -0.58 2.48
N GLU A 22 -12.47 -1.35 3.26
CA GLU A 22 -12.51 -2.83 3.28
C GLU A 22 -12.41 -3.45 1.88
N ARG A 23 -11.61 -2.82 1.01
CA ARG A 23 -11.45 -3.23 -0.39
C ARG A 23 -10.02 -3.70 -0.66
N PRO A 24 -9.83 -4.84 -1.36
CA PRO A 24 -8.48 -5.28 -1.72
C PRO A 24 -7.77 -4.22 -2.58
N LEU A 25 -6.52 -3.91 -2.23
CA LEU A 25 -5.64 -3.03 -3.00
C LEU A 25 -4.71 -3.86 -3.88
N TYR A 26 -4.89 -3.75 -5.18
CA TYR A 26 -4.01 -4.33 -6.17
C TYR A 26 -2.94 -3.30 -6.56
N ILE A 27 -1.65 -3.63 -6.38
CA ILE A 27 -0.54 -2.72 -6.65
C ILE A 27 0.15 -3.16 -7.94
N VAL A 28 0.30 -2.23 -8.89
CA VAL A 28 0.88 -2.47 -10.22
C VAL A 28 1.97 -1.46 -10.50
N ALA A 29 3.17 -1.90 -10.86
CA ALA A 29 4.19 -0.97 -11.32
C ALA A 29 3.79 -0.40 -12.70
N GLY A 30 4.04 0.89 -12.94
CA GLY A 30 3.73 1.52 -14.23
C GLY A 30 4.30 0.74 -15.41
N GLY A 31 5.52 0.23 -15.29
CA GLY A 31 6.14 -0.61 -16.34
C GLY A 31 5.45 -1.96 -16.61
N GLU A 32 4.61 -2.45 -15.69
CA GLU A 32 3.87 -3.72 -15.82
C GLU A 32 2.50 -3.54 -16.50
N ILE A 33 2.03 -2.30 -16.64
CA ILE A 33 0.72 -1.99 -17.24
C ILE A 33 0.64 -2.39 -18.72
N GLY A 34 1.79 -2.65 -19.36
CA GLY A 34 1.85 -3.08 -20.74
C GLY A 34 1.24 -2.06 -21.70
N THR A 35 1.18 -2.43 -22.97
CA THR A 35 0.55 -1.62 -24.04
C THR A 35 -0.81 -2.18 -24.43
N GLU A 36 -1.13 -3.42 -24.04
CA GLU A 36 -2.41 -4.07 -24.31
C GLU A 36 -3.24 -4.29 -23.03
N PRO A 37 -4.56 -4.04 -23.07
CA PRO A 37 -5.45 -4.24 -21.93
C PRO A 37 -5.56 -5.70 -21.45
N THR A 38 -5.13 -6.66 -22.29
CA THR A 38 -5.16 -8.10 -22.03
C THR A 38 -4.28 -8.52 -20.84
N GLY A 39 -3.24 -7.74 -20.53
CA GLY A 39 -2.37 -7.97 -19.37
C GLY A 39 -3.10 -7.79 -18.04
N ILE A 40 -3.96 -6.78 -17.95
CA ILE A 40 -4.77 -6.51 -16.74
C ILE A 40 -5.88 -7.56 -16.60
N GLU A 41 -6.49 -8.01 -17.70
CA GLU A 41 -7.57 -9.01 -17.69
C GLU A 41 -7.16 -10.37 -17.12
N LYS A 42 -5.94 -10.85 -17.41
CA LYS A 42 -5.47 -12.14 -16.86
C LYS A 42 -5.38 -12.14 -15.33
N GLN A 43 -5.13 -10.98 -14.72
CA GLN A 43 -5.17 -10.83 -13.25
C GLN A 43 -6.56 -10.49 -12.72
N LYS A 44 -7.40 -9.83 -13.52
CA LYS A 44 -8.81 -9.52 -13.23
C LYS A 44 -9.65 -10.79 -13.05
N ASN A 45 -9.32 -11.88 -13.76
CA ASN A 45 -10.03 -13.16 -13.67
C ASN A 45 -9.89 -13.88 -12.31
N GLN A 46 -9.07 -13.39 -11.39
CA GLN A 46 -8.96 -13.95 -10.02
C GLN A 46 -9.81 -13.20 -8.99
N THR A 47 -10.34 -12.01 -9.31
CA THR A 47 -11.16 -11.19 -8.41
C THR A 47 -12.55 -10.99 -8.99
N ALA A 48 -13.57 -11.41 -8.24
CA ALA A 48 -14.93 -11.63 -8.73
C ALA A 48 -15.71 -10.34 -9.09
N ASP A 49 -15.22 -9.15 -8.75
CA ASP A 49 -15.85 -7.88 -9.10
C ASP A 49 -14.83 -6.75 -9.33
N SER A 50 -14.97 -6.05 -10.46
CA SER A 50 -14.14 -4.88 -10.80
C SER A 50 -14.38 -3.72 -9.82
N ASN A 51 -15.62 -3.63 -9.32
CA ASN A 51 -16.06 -2.56 -8.44
C ASN A 51 -15.69 -2.78 -6.96
N SER A 52 -15.21 -3.97 -6.58
CA SER A 52 -14.73 -4.24 -5.23
C SER A 52 -13.24 -3.98 -5.06
N THR A 53 -12.46 -3.88 -6.14
CA THR A 53 -10.99 -3.77 -6.05
C THR A 53 -10.52 -2.33 -6.26
N LEU A 54 -9.51 -1.89 -5.51
CA LEU A 54 -8.79 -0.64 -5.77
C LEU A 54 -7.49 -0.99 -6.49
N MET A 55 -7.09 -0.20 -7.49
CA MET A 55 -5.80 -0.37 -8.16
C MET A 55 -4.86 0.80 -7.82
N LEU A 56 -3.66 0.52 -7.31
CA LEU A 56 -2.59 1.49 -7.15
C LEU A 56 -1.55 1.32 -8.25
N CYS A 57 -1.42 2.31 -9.12
CA CYS A 57 -0.31 2.40 -10.06
C CYS A 57 0.79 3.32 -9.50
N TRP A 58 2.03 2.83 -9.43
CA TRP A 58 3.20 3.60 -8.99
C TRP A 58 4.27 3.66 -10.08
N SER A 59 5.20 4.62 -9.99
CA SER A 59 6.27 4.80 -10.99
C SER A 59 5.76 5.13 -12.41
N LEU A 60 4.81 6.06 -12.51
CA LEU A 60 4.21 6.52 -13.78
C LEU A 60 5.15 7.39 -14.66
N VAL A 61 6.47 7.16 -14.60
CA VAL A 61 7.49 8.06 -15.17
C VAL A 61 7.83 7.72 -16.63
N ARG A 62 7.42 6.55 -17.14
CA ARG A 62 8.02 5.99 -18.37
C ARG A 62 7.06 5.44 -19.42
N LEU A 63 5.75 5.62 -19.24
CA LEU A 63 4.80 5.07 -20.21
C LEU A 63 4.45 6.13 -21.26
N ASP A 64 4.32 5.68 -22.52
CA ASP A 64 3.66 6.46 -23.54
C ASP A 64 2.22 6.77 -23.07
N GLU A 65 1.86 8.05 -23.12
CA GLU A 65 0.62 8.56 -22.53
C GLU A 65 -0.62 7.90 -23.16
N ALA A 66 -0.54 7.57 -24.46
CA ALA A 66 -1.62 6.95 -25.24
C ALA A 66 -1.94 5.52 -24.79
N ASP A 67 -0.91 4.71 -24.51
CA ASP A 67 -1.09 3.32 -24.09
C ASP A 67 -1.61 3.26 -22.65
N THR A 68 -1.06 4.10 -21.78
CA THR A 68 -1.50 4.19 -20.37
C THR A 68 -2.95 4.65 -20.26
N THR A 69 -3.34 5.68 -21.03
CA THR A 69 -4.72 6.18 -20.99
C THR A 69 -5.72 5.15 -21.50
N SER A 70 -5.34 4.36 -22.50
CA SER A 70 -6.17 3.27 -23.01
C SER A 70 -6.39 2.22 -21.93
N VAL A 71 -5.31 1.71 -21.32
CA VAL A 71 -5.38 0.66 -20.29
C VAL A 71 -6.13 1.14 -19.03
N LEU A 72 -5.93 2.38 -18.60
CA LEU A 72 -6.64 2.95 -17.46
C LEU A 72 -8.16 3.06 -17.70
N LYS A 73 -8.59 3.34 -18.93
CA LYS A 73 -10.02 3.38 -19.29
C LYS A 73 -10.70 2.02 -19.27
N TYR A 74 -9.94 0.92 -19.43
CA TYR A 74 -10.47 -0.45 -19.33
C TYR A 74 -10.68 -0.91 -17.87
N HIS A 75 -10.13 -0.20 -16.90
CA HIS A 75 -10.33 -0.52 -15.49
C HIS A 75 -11.67 0.04 -14.99
N ASP A 76 -12.67 -0.84 -14.90
CA ASP A 76 -14.03 -0.52 -14.44
C ASP A 76 -14.14 -0.44 -12.90
N GLY A 77 -13.25 0.36 -12.29
CA GLY A 77 -13.11 0.46 -10.84
C GLY A 77 -12.21 1.63 -10.43
N PHE A 78 -12.02 1.82 -9.13
CA PHE A 78 -11.29 2.98 -8.61
C PHE A 78 -9.78 2.80 -8.78
N VAL A 79 -9.14 3.77 -9.47
CA VAL A 79 -7.69 3.76 -9.71
C VAL A 79 -7.00 4.90 -8.97
N ILE A 80 -6.06 4.54 -8.11
CA ILE A 80 -5.13 5.45 -7.44
C ILE A 80 -3.83 5.48 -8.25
N LEU A 81 -3.51 6.65 -8.77
CA LEU A 81 -2.25 6.90 -9.47
C LEU A 81 -1.28 7.57 -8.51
N SER A 82 -0.05 7.08 -8.38
CA SER A 82 1.03 7.65 -7.58
C SER A 82 2.22 8.03 -8.46
N THR A 83 2.63 9.30 -8.40
CA THR A 83 3.80 9.80 -9.13
C THR A 83 4.67 10.67 -8.22
N ASP A 84 5.98 10.59 -8.42
CA ASP A 84 6.98 11.49 -7.86
C ASP A 84 7.26 12.69 -8.77
N ARG A 85 6.82 12.66 -10.04
CA ARG A 85 7.03 13.72 -11.03
C ARG A 85 5.70 14.30 -11.49
N VAL A 86 5.48 15.56 -11.12
CA VAL A 86 4.33 16.35 -11.57
C VAL A 86 4.75 17.13 -12.82
N GLY A 87 3.92 17.09 -13.87
CA GLY A 87 4.14 17.90 -15.08
C GLY A 87 4.59 17.15 -16.33
N ILE A 88 4.80 15.83 -16.26
CA ILE A 88 5.16 15.01 -17.44
C ILE A 88 3.91 14.56 -18.23
N PHE A 89 2.73 14.62 -17.62
CA PHE A 89 1.48 14.18 -18.27
C PHE A 89 0.89 15.26 -19.18
N GLY A 90 0.53 14.87 -20.40
CA GLY A 90 -0.23 15.68 -21.33
C GLY A 90 -1.68 15.93 -20.90
N GLU A 91 -2.38 16.69 -21.73
CA GLU A 91 -3.71 17.21 -21.45
C GLU A 91 -4.77 16.10 -21.42
N VAL A 92 -4.62 15.08 -22.28
CA VAL A 92 -5.53 13.95 -22.36
C VAL A 92 -5.49 13.13 -21.08
N PHE A 93 -4.31 12.83 -20.54
CA PHE A 93 -4.20 12.13 -19.27
C PHE A 93 -4.75 12.95 -18.10
N LYS A 94 -4.48 14.26 -18.09
CA LYS A 94 -5.00 15.17 -17.06
C LYS A 94 -6.54 15.18 -17.00
N SER A 95 -7.20 15.07 -18.16
CA SER A 95 -8.67 15.04 -18.24
C SER A 95 -9.31 13.83 -17.56
N LEU A 96 -8.57 12.73 -17.35
CA LEU A 96 -9.06 11.53 -16.67
C LEU A 96 -8.94 11.62 -15.14
N ILE A 97 -8.20 12.61 -14.63
CA ILE A 97 -7.95 12.75 -13.20
C ILE A 97 -9.12 13.52 -12.56
N GLN A 98 -9.92 12.81 -11.76
CA GLN A 98 -11.02 13.41 -11.01
C GLN A 98 -10.53 14.18 -9.77
N LEU A 99 -9.46 13.70 -9.14
CA LEU A 99 -8.87 14.30 -7.94
C LEU A 99 -7.35 14.19 -7.95
N ALA A 100 -6.65 15.29 -7.70
CA ALA A 100 -5.20 15.34 -7.53
C ALA A 100 -4.86 15.87 -6.13
N LEU A 101 -4.10 15.10 -5.37
CA LEU A 101 -3.59 15.44 -4.04
C LEU A 101 -2.07 15.64 -4.13
N GLY A 102 -1.63 16.89 -3.92
CA GLY A 102 -0.22 17.25 -3.81
C GLY A 102 0.29 17.04 -2.39
N TYR A 103 1.43 16.37 -2.26
CA TYR A 103 2.13 16.17 -0.99
C TYR A 103 3.31 17.12 -0.88
N SER A 104 3.14 18.18 -0.10
CA SER A 104 4.27 19.03 0.30
C SER A 104 5.33 18.23 1.05
N ASN A 105 6.60 18.62 0.89
CA ASN A 105 7.68 18.04 1.69
C ASN A 105 7.38 18.17 3.18
N LEU A 106 7.64 17.09 3.93
CA LEU A 106 7.41 17.07 5.37
C LEU A 106 8.28 18.13 6.06
N ASP A 107 7.70 18.88 6.98
CA ASP A 107 8.47 19.78 7.85
C ASP A 107 9.18 19.00 8.98
N GLU A 108 10.03 19.67 9.74
CA GLU A 108 10.78 19.04 10.83
C GLU A 108 9.87 18.48 11.93
N ASN A 109 8.78 19.18 12.26
CA ASN A 109 7.84 18.77 13.30
C ASN A 109 7.01 17.56 12.87
N GLN A 110 6.59 17.53 11.60
CA GLN A 110 5.89 16.42 10.97
C GLN A 110 6.77 15.18 10.94
N ARG A 111 8.04 15.31 10.52
CA ARG A 111 9.02 14.21 10.57
C ARG A 111 9.22 13.71 12.01
N LYS A 112 9.40 14.60 12.98
CA LYS A 112 9.51 14.24 14.41
C LYS A 112 8.29 13.46 14.90
N LYS A 113 7.09 13.87 14.49
CA LYS A 113 5.83 13.18 14.83
C LYS A 113 5.78 11.78 14.23
N ILE A 114 6.14 11.63 12.96
CA ILE A 114 6.20 10.33 12.27
C ILE A 114 7.20 9.40 12.98
N TRP A 115 8.42 9.87 13.24
CA TRP A 115 9.43 9.10 13.98
C TRP A 115 8.97 8.71 15.37
N SER A 116 8.35 9.63 16.12
CA SER A 116 7.79 9.35 17.44
C SER A 116 6.70 8.28 17.40
N ASN A 117 5.80 8.34 16.40
CA ASN A 117 4.78 7.34 16.17
C ASN A 117 5.39 5.97 15.86
N TYR A 118 6.38 5.94 14.98
CA TYR A 118 7.08 4.71 14.60
C TYR A 118 7.76 4.04 15.81
N ILE A 119 8.55 4.80 16.58
CA ILE A 119 9.23 4.29 17.79
C ILE A 119 8.22 3.80 18.84
N ARG A 120 7.13 4.55 19.04
CA ARG A 120 6.07 4.17 19.98
C ARG A 120 5.40 2.85 19.58
N ASN A 121 5.14 2.65 18.29
CA ASN A 121 4.55 1.41 17.78
C ASN A 121 5.52 0.22 17.95
N GLN A 122 6.81 0.39 17.68
CA GLN A 122 7.83 -0.65 17.93
C GLN A 122 7.89 -1.04 19.41
N ARG A 123 7.89 -0.04 20.32
CA ARG A 123 7.85 -0.29 21.78
C ARG A 123 6.59 -1.03 22.22
N ARG A 124 5.43 -0.74 21.61
CA ARG A 124 4.18 -1.47 21.88
C ARG A 124 4.27 -2.93 21.46
N GLN A 125 4.82 -3.23 20.29
CA GLN A 125 4.98 -4.63 19.84
C GLN A 125 5.86 -5.43 20.82
N ILE A 126 7.00 -4.88 21.23
CA ILE A 126 7.88 -5.51 22.22
C ILE A 126 7.15 -5.73 23.57
N ARG A 127 6.39 -4.72 24.04
CA ARG A 127 5.64 -4.81 25.29
C ARG A 127 4.49 -5.83 25.23
N ASN A 128 3.89 -6.04 24.06
CA ASN A 128 2.77 -6.96 23.89
C ASN A 128 3.20 -8.43 23.77
N MET A 129 4.50 -8.69 23.54
CA MET A 129 5.05 -10.03 23.33
C MET A 129 4.79 -11.00 24.50
N PRO A 130 4.98 -10.63 25.78
CA PRO A 130 4.61 -11.51 26.90
C PRO A 130 3.12 -11.84 26.93
N THR A 131 2.26 -10.89 26.56
CA THR A 131 0.81 -11.09 26.48
C THR A 131 0.46 -12.08 25.36
N MET A 132 1.10 -11.96 24.20
CA MET A 132 0.93 -12.91 23.08
C MET A 132 1.41 -14.31 23.45
N ALA A 133 2.59 -14.43 24.05
CA ALA A 133 3.13 -15.70 24.55
C ALA A 133 2.19 -16.35 25.58
N ARG A 134 1.59 -15.54 26.45
CA ARG A 134 0.61 -15.99 27.45
C ARG A 134 -0.69 -16.47 26.81
N HIS A 135 -1.21 -15.76 25.80
CA HIS A 135 -2.38 -16.20 25.04
C HIS A 135 -2.12 -17.52 24.30
N LEU A 136 -0.94 -17.64 23.67
CA LEU A 136 -0.53 -18.86 22.99
C LEU A 136 -0.45 -20.06 23.94
N ALA A 137 0.11 -19.88 25.14
CA ALA A 137 0.16 -20.91 26.17
C ALA A 137 -1.25 -21.29 26.66
N MET A 138 -2.14 -20.30 26.87
CA MET A 138 -3.54 -20.55 27.24
C MET A 138 -4.29 -21.36 26.18
N ILE A 139 -4.17 -20.99 24.89
CA ILE A 139 -4.83 -21.71 23.78
C ILE A 139 -4.34 -23.17 23.71
N ARG A 140 -3.06 -23.40 24.00
CA ARG A 140 -2.47 -24.75 24.03
C ARG A 140 -2.74 -25.51 25.33
N SER A 141 -3.45 -24.92 26.30
CA SER A 141 -3.65 -25.49 27.64
C SER A 141 -2.32 -25.87 28.32
N GLN A 142 -1.28 -25.08 28.08
CA GLN A 142 0.07 -25.30 28.61
C GLN A 142 0.44 -24.20 29.60
N MET A 143 1.34 -24.52 30.54
CA MET A 143 1.99 -23.50 31.35
C MET A 143 2.85 -22.61 30.45
N LEU A 144 2.96 -21.31 30.78
CA LEU A 144 3.81 -20.40 30.05
C LEU A 144 5.27 -20.85 30.19
N THR A 145 5.92 -21.12 29.06
CA THR A 145 7.32 -21.54 28.99
C THR A 145 8.12 -20.59 28.11
N TYR A 146 9.45 -20.66 28.21
CA TYR A 146 10.37 -19.88 27.37
C TYR A 146 10.14 -20.10 25.86
N GLN A 147 9.73 -21.31 25.46
CA GLN A 147 9.40 -21.64 24.06
C GLN A 147 8.25 -20.79 23.51
N HIS A 148 7.25 -20.45 24.32
CA HIS A 148 6.15 -19.58 23.91
C HIS A 148 6.59 -18.13 23.68
N ILE A 149 7.60 -17.66 24.43
CA ILE A 149 8.17 -16.32 24.27
C ILE A 149 9.02 -16.27 23.00
N LEU A 150 9.89 -17.26 22.79
CA LEU A 150 10.66 -17.39 21.55
C LEU A 150 9.75 -17.41 20.33
N HIS A 151 8.70 -18.22 20.36
CA HIS A 151 7.75 -18.28 19.25
C HIS A 151 7.01 -16.96 19.02
N ALA A 152 6.68 -16.21 20.07
CA ALA A 152 6.10 -14.87 19.92
C ALA A 152 7.09 -13.86 19.30
N VAL A 153 8.39 -13.98 19.57
CA VAL A 153 9.44 -13.17 18.92
C VAL A 153 9.54 -13.51 17.43
N GLU A 154 9.58 -14.80 17.10
CA GLU A 154 9.66 -15.29 15.73
C GLU A 154 8.46 -14.83 14.90
N LEU A 155 7.24 -15.01 15.41
CA LEU A 155 6.01 -14.60 14.73
C LEU A 155 5.98 -13.08 14.44
N VAL A 156 6.43 -12.25 15.38
CA VAL A 156 6.50 -10.79 15.16
C VAL A 156 7.55 -10.45 14.09
N THR A 157 8.60 -11.26 13.96
CA THR A 157 9.68 -11.07 12.98
C THR A 157 9.24 -11.52 11.59
N GLU A 158 8.60 -12.69 11.48
CA GLU A 158 8.02 -13.17 10.22
C GLU A 158 6.91 -12.25 9.71
N PHE A 159 6.02 -11.77 10.59
CA PHE A 159 4.95 -10.87 10.17
C PHE A 159 5.47 -9.56 9.59
N LYS A 160 6.64 -9.09 10.02
CA LYS A 160 7.30 -7.93 9.39
C LYS A 160 7.80 -8.25 7.98
N GLN A 161 8.30 -9.46 7.73
CA GLN A 161 8.74 -9.88 6.39
C GLN A 161 7.57 -10.03 5.42
N TYR A 162 6.36 -10.35 5.89
CA TYR A 162 5.16 -10.39 5.05
C TYR A 162 4.59 -9.01 4.68
N LEU A 163 5.02 -7.94 5.35
CA LEU A 163 4.56 -6.57 5.12
C LEU A 163 5.51 -5.73 4.24
N GLU A 164 6.72 -6.24 3.98
CA GLU A 164 7.73 -5.68 3.06
C GLU A 164 7.58 -6.27 1.66
#